data_AF-R6WLQ1-F1
#
_entry.id   AF-R6WLQ1-F1
#
_cell.length_a   1.000
_cell.length_b   1.000
_cell.length_c   1.000
_cell.angle_alpha   90.00
_cell.angle_beta   90.00
_cell.angle_gamma   90.00
#
_symmetry.space_group_name_H-M   'P 1'
#
loop_
_entity.id
_entity.type
_entity.pdbx_description
1 polymer ?
#
loop_
_entity_poly.entity_id
_entity_poly.type
_entity_poly.pdbx_seq_one_letter_code
_entity_poly.pdbx_strand_id
1 'polypeptide(L)'
;MSDLCEIGRHWKLIRTAYCLTLSDVADLLNIKSKATIFRIEENRNSLSVELLNKFSRVFSVSFDWLFGVSQNPYIDSYIEKNEKDLLFIIKTLSLNSLSCKVLNEIPNEYWNITLRKKHFSLSVRANIVFLLYSFLISYLGSLNNLGLLQDDVLKIIKNDNFLEFDKILLGNFSANFASNQEQLSNLSHLLASRDQDTQPCFSLQ
;
A
#
# COMPACT_ATOMS: atom_id res chain seq x y z
N MET A 1 -20.37 -16.64 14.28
CA MET A 1 -19.00 -16.85 14.78
C MET A 1 -18.00 -17.24 13.67
N SER A 2 -18.43 -17.42 12.41
CA SER A 2 -17.59 -17.78 11.26
C SER A 2 -16.75 -16.60 10.72
N ASP A 3 -17.33 -15.40 10.66
CA ASP A 3 -16.80 -14.33 9.79
C ASP A 3 -15.53 -13.66 10.34
N LEU A 4 -15.35 -13.64 11.66
CA LEU A 4 -14.12 -13.15 12.28
C LEU A 4 -12.94 -14.09 12.03
N CYS A 5 -13.17 -15.39 11.81
CA CYS A 5 -12.11 -16.37 11.58
C CYS A 5 -11.36 -16.11 10.26
N GLU A 6 -12.11 -15.66 9.24
CA GLU A 6 -11.60 -15.42 7.90
C GLU A 6 -10.71 -14.17 7.82
N ILE A 7 -11.00 -13.13 8.61
CA ILE A 7 -10.22 -11.89 8.57
C ILE A 7 -8.78 -12.15 9.01
N GLY A 8 -8.56 -12.82 10.15
CA GLY A 8 -7.20 -13.13 10.61
C GLY A 8 -6.45 -14.03 9.64
N ARG A 9 -7.14 -14.97 8.98
CA ARG A 9 -6.56 -15.84 7.95
C ARG A 9 -6.13 -15.06 6.71
N HIS A 10 -7.00 -14.22 6.15
CA HIS A 10 -6.70 -13.38 4.99
C HIS A 10 -5.65 -12.32 5.29
N TRP A 11 -5.66 -11.76 6.50
CA TRP A 11 -4.63 -10.84 6.97
C TRP A 11 -3.25 -11.49 6.96
N LYS A 12 -3.15 -12.67 7.59
CA LYS A 12 -1.91 -13.46 7.62
C LYS A 12 -1.44 -13.80 6.22
N LEU A 13 -2.37 -14.23 5.35
CA LEU A 13 -2.08 -14.57 3.96
C LEU A 13 -1.41 -13.40 3.23
N ILE A 14 -2.02 -12.22 3.26
CA ILE A 14 -1.46 -11.01 2.64
C ILE A 14 -0.11 -10.65 3.25
N ARG A 15 0.03 -10.64 4.59
CA ARG A 15 1.31 -10.34 5.23
C ARG A 15 2.41 -11.27 4.72
N THR A 16 2.15 -12.58 4.69
CA THR A 16 3.13 -13.55 4.19
C THR A 16 3.38 -13.42 2.69
N ALA A 17 2.40 -12.93 1.91
CA ALA A 17 2.52 -12.68 0.47
C ALA A 17 3.52 -11.61 0.12
N TYR A 18 3.54 -10.57 0.92
CA TYR A 18 4.51 -9.50 0.77
C TYR A 18 5.80 -9.77 1.57
N CYS A 19 6.01 -11.00 2.05
CA CYS A 19 7.16 -11.40 2.88
C CYS A 19 7.37 -10.50 4.10
N LEU A 20 6.29 -9.96 4.68
CA LEU A 20 6.36 -8.99 5.75
C LEU A 20 6.40 -9.67 7.13
N THR A 21 7.24 -9.15 8.01
CA THR A 21 7.23 -9.51 9.42
C THR A 21 6.02 -8.86 10.12
N LEU A 22 5.73 -9.31 11.35
CA LEU A 22 4.71 -8.66 12.18
C LEU A 22 5.08 -7.21 12.52
N SER A 23 6.38 -6.89 12.60
CA SER A 23 6.85 -5.53 12.83
C SER A 23 6.62 -4.66 11.59
N ASP A 24 6.91 -5.18 10.40
CA ASP A 24 6.73 -4.46 9.14
C ASP A 24 5.28 -4.01 8.94
N VAL A 25 4.33 -4.92 9.17
CA VAL A 25 2.89 -4.59 9.09
C VAL A 25 2.46 -3.63 10.19
N ALA A 26 3.05 -3.75 11.39
CA ALA A 26 2.76 -2.82 12.47
C ALA A 26 3.23 -1.41 12.10
N ASP A 27 4.42 -1.25 11.53
CA ASP A 27 4.95 0.03 11.09
C ASP A 27 4.13 0.59 9.92
N LEU A 28 3.88 -0.22 8.88
CA LEU A 28 3.13 0.17 7.67
C LEU A 28 1.70 0.65 7.98
N LEU A 29 1.05 0.03 8.97
CA LEU A 29 -0.30 0.38 9.40
C LEU A 29 -0.32 1.33 10.61
N ASN A 30 0.84 1.71 11.13
CA ASN A 30 1.01 2.55 12.31
C ASN A 30 0.29 1.98 13.56
N ILE A 31 0.55 0.72 13.84
CA ILE A 31 0.07 -0.02 15.00
C ILE A 31 1.21 -0.11 16.01
N LYS A 32 0.96 0.34 17.24
CA LYS A 32 1.98 0.45 18.31
C LYS A 32 2.70 -0.85 18.67
N SER A 33 2.15 -2.01 18.34
CA SER A 33 2.70 -3.30 18.76
C SER A 33 2.46 -4.41 17.74
N LYS A 34 3.52 -5.14 17.41
CA LYS A 34 3.45 -6.39 16.65
C LYS A 34 2.57 -7.46 17.31
N ALA A 35 2.40 -7.40 18.64
CA ALA A 35 1.50 -8.32 19.36
C ALA A 35 0.04 -8.12 18.96
N THR A 36 -0.34 -6.89 18.58
CA THR A 36 -1.67 -6.59 18.03
C THR A 36 -1.87 -7.31 16.71
N ILE A 37 -0.87 -7.29 15.81
CA ILE A 37 -0.92 -8.03 14.53
C ILE A 37 -1.10 -9.52 14.78
N PHE A 38 -0.28 -10.10 15.66
CA PHE A 38 -0.39 -11.51 16.02
C PHE A 38 -1.79 -11.86 16.54
N ARG A 39 -2.37 -11.05 17.43
CA ARG A 39 -3.72 -11.29 17.95
C ARG A 39 -4.80 -11.14 16.89
N ILE A 40 -4.62 -10.26 15.91
CA ILE A 40 -5.53 -10.15 14.75
C ILE A 40 -5.48 -11.45 13.94
N GLU A 41 -4.29 -11.95 13.62
CA GLU A 41 -4.12 -13.19 12.85
C GLU A 41 -4.69 -14.42 13.57
N GLU A 42 -4.65 -14.42 14.90
CA GLU A 42 -5.24 -15.47 15.75
C GLU A 42 -6.74 -15.27 16.01
N ASN A 43 -7.37 -14.24 15.42
CA ASN A 43 -8.78 -13.88 15.63
C ASN A 43 -9.13 -13.55 17.10
N ARG A 44 -8.13 -13.05 17.85
CA ARG A 44 -8.22 -12.70 19.28
C ARG A 44 -8.30 -11.19 19.53
N ASN A 45 -8.53 -10.40 18.49
CA ASN A 45 -8.62 -8.96 18.61
C ASN A 45 -9.77 -8.40 17.77
N SER A 46 -10.51 -7.44 18.31
CA SER A 46 -11.49 -6.66 17.54
C SER A 46 -10.76 -5.63 16.69
N LEU A 47 -11.04 -5.63 15.38
CA LEU A 47 -10.52 -4.63 14.45
C LEU A 47 -11.44 -3.42 14.40
N SER A 48 -10.87 -2.21 14.44
CA SER A 48 -11.63 -1.01 14.09
C SER A 48 -11.89 -0.97 12.59
N VAL A 49 -13.01 -0.34 12.19
CA VAL A 49 -13.31 -0.07 10.77
C VAL A 49 -12.19 0.75 10.12
N GLU A 50 -11.59 1.66 10.88
CA GLU A 50 -10.44 2.47 10.45
C GLU A 50 -9.26 1.60 10.04
N LEU A 51 -8.86 0.64 10.89
CA LEU A 51 -7.73 -0.23 10.62
C LEU A 51 -8.02 -1.19 9.46
N LEU A 52 -9.24 -1.73 9.38
CA LEU A 52 -9.67 -2.55 8.25
C LEU A 52 -9.58 -1.76 6.95
N ASN A 53 -10.07 -0.53 6.94
CA ASN A 53 -10.02 0.34 5.76
C ASN A 53 -8.57 0.66 5.36
N LYS A 54 -7.70 0.95 6.34
CA LYS A 54 -6.28 1.17 6.08
C LYS A 54 -5.64 -0.05 5.43
N PHE A 55 -5.81 -1.23 6.02
CA PHE A 55 -5.30 -2.49 5.48
C PHE A 55 -5.81 -2.74 4.05
N SER A 56 -7.11 -2.62 3.85
CA SER A 56 -7.77 -2.79 2.56
C SER A 56 -7.19 -1.87 1.49
N ARG A 57 -6.89 -0.61 1.81
CA ARG A 57 -6.31 0.34 0.84
C ARG A 57 -4.86 0.08 0.53
N VAL A 58 -4.05 -0.21 1.56
CA VAL A 58 -2.61 -0.49 1.42
C VAL A 58 -2.38 -1.70 0.52
N PHE A 59 -3.18 -2.75 0.68
CA PHE A 59 -3.05 -3.99 -0.10
C PHE A 59 -4.05 -4.09 -1.26
N SER A 60 -4.89 -3.06 -1.46
CA SER A 60 -5.97 -3.01 -2.46
C SER A 60 -6.90 -4.23 -2.49
N VAL A 61 -7.16 -4.82 -1.32
CA VAL A 61 -8.08 -5.96 -1.17
C VAL A 61 -9.46 -5.51 -0.73
N SER A 62 -10.52 -6.15 -1.21
CA SER A 62 -11.90 -5.83 -0.87
C SER A 62 -12.27 -6.28 0.55
N PHE A 63 -13.22 -5.58 1.17
CA PHE A 63 -13.82 -6.04 2.43
C PHE A 63 -14.54 -7.38 2.25
N ASP A 64 -15.29 -7.55 1.17
CA ASP A 64 -16.00 -8.80 0.90
C ASP A 64 -15.05 -10.00 0.93
N TRP A 65 -13.86 -9.88 0.37
CA TRP A 65 -12.85 -10.93 0.48
C TRP A 65 -12.29 -11.05 1.89
N LEU A 66 -11.92 -9.94 2.54
CA LEU A 66 -11.40 -9.98 3.91
C LEU A 66 -12.35 -10.69 4.88
N PHE A 67 -13.66 -10.46 4.76
CA PHE A 67 -14.71 -11.10 5.56
C PHE A 67 -15.12 -12.50 5.07
N GLY A 68 -14.53 -12.99 3.97
CA GLY A 68 -14.84 -14.31 3.40
C GLY A 68 -16.15 -14.39 2.61
N VAL A 69 -16.78 -13.25 2.31
CA VAL A 69 -17.98 -13.14 1.45
C VAL A 69 -17.63 -13.39 -0.02
N SER A 70 -16.46 -12.94 -0.46
CA SER A 70 -15.95 -13.12 -1.83
C SER A 70 -14.70 -14.01 -1.83
N GLN A 71 -14.54 -14.82 -2.87
CA GLN A 71 -13.29 -15.54 -3.14
C GLN A 71 -12.25 -14.67 -3.87
N ASN A 72 -12.69 -13.56 -4.47
CA ASN A 72 -11.83 -12.66 -5.23
C ASN A 72 -11.37 -11.48 -4.35
N PRO A 73 -10.06 -11.33 -4.08
CA PRO A 73 -9.53 -10.23 -3.29
C PRO A 73 -9.69 -8.88 -3.97
N TYR A 74 -9.63 -8.85 -5.30
CA TYR A 74 -9.47 -7.62 -6.06
C TYR A 74 -10.76 -7.20 -6.76
N ILE A 75 -11.05 -5.90 -6.67
CA ILE A 75 -12.14 -5.23 -7.38
C ILE A 75 -11.51 -4.13 -8.23
N ASP A 76 -11.75 -4.17 -9.55
CA ASP A 76 -11.12 -3.24 -10.51
C ASP A 76 -11.31 -1.77 -10.15
N SER A 77 -12.56 -1.37 -9.86
CA SER A 77 -12.89 0.00 -9.49
C SER A 77 -12.23 0.45 -8.19
N TYR A 78 -11.97 -0.49 -7.27
CA TYR A 78 -11.31 -0.19 -6.00
C TYR A 78 -9.81 0.03 -6.20
N ILE A 79 -9.15 -0.83 -6.96
CA ILE A 79 -7.74 -0.66 -7.33
C ILE A 79 -7.56 0.64 -8.13
N GLU A 80 -8.43 0.90 -9.10
CA GLU A 80 -8.39 2.15 -9.89
C GLU A 80 -8.46 3.41 -9.01
N LYS A 81 -9.35 3.40 -8.01
CA LYS A 81 -9.44 4.49 -7.05
C LYS A 81 -8.13 4.67 -6.29
N ASN A 82 -7.57 3.58 -5.76
CA ASN A 82 -6.31 3.63 -5.00
C ASN A 82 -5.13 4.12 -5.85
N GLU A 83 -5.03 3.66 -7.10
CA GLU A 83 -4.02 4.14 -8.04
C GLU A 83 -4.18 5.63 -8.33
N LYS A 84 -5.42 6.11 -8.55
CA LYS A 84 -5.70 7.52 -8.82
C LYS A 84 -5.26 8.40 -7.66
N ASP A 85 -5.60 8.02 -6.43
CA ASP A 85 -5.26 8.75 -5.21
C ASP A 85 -3.72 8.84 -5.06
N LEU A 86 -3.00 7.71 -5.19
CA LEU A 86 -1.54 7.68 -5.06
C LEU A 86 -0.81 8.45 -6.17
N LEU A 87 -1.25 8.30 -7.43
CA LEU A 87 -0.65 9.00 -8.56
C LEU A 87 -0.87 10.52 -8.46
N PHE A 88 -1.99 10.96 -7.88
CA PHE A 88 -2.23 12.37 -7.59
C PHE A 88 -1.22 12.92 -6.57
N ILE A 89 -0.96 12.19 -5.49
CA ILE A 89 0.05 12.56 -4.48
C ILE A 89 1.44 12.64 -5.13
N ILE A 90 1.83 11.62 -5.89
CA ILE A 90 3.13 11.56 -6.57
C ILE A 90 3.31 12.76 -7.52
N LYS A 91 2.29 13.09 -8.31
CA LYS A 91 2.30 14.26 -9.20
C LYS A 91 2.40 15.57 -8.42
N THR A 92 1.72 15.67 -7.28
CA THR A 92 1.79 16.85 -6.40
C THR A 92 3.20 17.04 -5.84
N LEU A 93 3.85 15.97 -5.38
CA LEU A 93 5.23 16.03 -4.89
C LEU A 93 6.19 16.48 -6.00
N SER A 94 6.01 15.98 -7.23
CA SER A 94 6.80 16.40 -8.40
C SER A 94 6.75 17.91 -8.65
N LEU A 95 5.55 18.48 -8.62
CA LEU A 95 5.31 19.89 -8.94
C LEU A 95 5.91 20.85 -7.89
N ASN A 96 6.10 20.37 -6.66
CA ASN A 96 6.70 21.14 -5.57
C ASN A 96 8.23 20.99 -5.49
N SER A 97 8.87 20.64 -6.61
CA SER A 97 10.33 20.50 -6.75
C SER A 97 10.98 19.48 -5.80
N LEU A 98 10.19 18.55 -5.25
CA LEU A 98 10.72 17.41 -4.52
C LEU A 98 11.14 16.34 -5.54
N SER A 99 12.43 16.00 -5.55
CA SER A 99 13.00 14.94 -6.38
C SER A 99 12.45 13.58 -5.94
N CYS A 100 11.25 13.25 -6.39
CA CYS A 100 10.61 11.96 -6.15
C CYS A 100 11.07 11.01 -7.26
N LYS A 101 12.15 10.26 -7.03
CA LYS A 101 12.74 9.33 -8.01
C LYS A 101 11.73 8.33 -8.59
N VAL A 102 10.69 7.96 -7.83
CA VAL A 102 9.58 7.11 -8.30
C VAL A 102 8.94 7.60 -9.59
N LEU A 103 8.87 8.91 -9.82
CA LEU A 103 8.25 9.47 -11.03
C LEU A 103 8.91 8.96 -12.31
N ASN A 104 10.23 8.81 -12.28
CA ASN A 104 11.01 8.39 -13.43
C ASN A 104 10.81 6.90 -13.74
N GLU A 105 10.36 6.13 -12.76
CA GLU A 105 10.11 4.69 -12.89
C GLU A 105 8.72 4.40 -13.45
N ILE A 106 7.74 5.30 -13.29
CA ILE A 106 6.37 5.09 -13.75
C ILE A 106 6.26 5.34 -15.26
N PRO A 107 6.03 4.31 -16.09
CA PRO A 107 5.96 4.47 -17.53
C PRO A 107 4.72 5.27 -17.92
N ASN A 108 4.83 6.05 -19.02
CA ASN A 108 3.76 6.92 -19.52
C ASN A 108 2.40 6.22 -19.69
N GLU A 109 2.42 4.95 -20.05
CA GLU A 109 1.20 4.13 -20.19
C GLU A 109 0.50 3.84 -18.86
N TYR A 110 1.24 3.74 -17.75
CA TYR A 110 0.64 3.54 -16.44
C TYR A 110 -0.11 4.81 -15.98
N TRP A 111 0.25 5.99 -16.50
CA TRP A 111 -0.51 7.21 -16.23
C TRP A 111 -1.87 7.25 -16.95
N ASN A 112 -2.06 6.42 -17.98
CA ASN A 112 -3.31 6.32 -18.73
C ASN A 112 -4.15 5.13 -18.25
N ILE A 113 -5.35 5.38 -17.74
CA ILE A 113 -6.21 4.32 -17.18
C ILE A 113 -6.52 3.19 -18.19
N THR A 114 -6.77 3.54 -19.45
CA THR A 114 -7.11 2.57 -20.50
C THR A 114 -5.91 1.68 -20.83
N LEU A 115 -4.73 2.27 -20.99
CA LEU A 115 -3.50 1.51 -21.25
C LEU A 115 -3.09 0.68 -20.04
N ARG A 116 -3.23 1.23 -18.83
CA ARG A 116 -2.96 0.52 -17.57
C ARG A 116 -3.81 -0.75 -17.45
N LYS A 117 -5.13 -0.64 -17.63
CA LYS A 117 -6.04 -1.79 -17.58
C LYS A 117 -5.78 -2.81 -18.69
N LYS A 118 -5.23 -2.35 -19.82
CA LYS A 118 -4.90 -3.21 -20.96
C LYS A 118 -3.61 -4.01 -20.74
N HIS A 119 -2.63 -3.47 -20.02
CA HIS A 119 -1.27 -4.02 -19.93
C HIS A 119 -0.91 -4.63 -18.57
N PHE A 120 -1.76 -4.43 -17.56
CA PHE A 120 -1.50 -4.88 -16.20
C PHE A 120 -2.76 -5.55 -15.63
N SER A 121 -2.61 -6.79 -15.18
CA SER A 121 -3.66 -7.53 -14.49
C SER A 121 -4.04 -6.86 -13.15
N LEU A 122 -5.18 -7.25 -12.58
CA LEU A 122 -5.63 -6.72 -11.29
C LEU A 122 -4.62 -6.95 -10.16
N SER A 123 -3.98 -8.12 -10.14
CA SER A 123 -2.97 -8.47 -9.14
C SER A 123 -1.72 -7.60 -9.27
N VAL A 124 -1.21 -7.43 -10.49
CA VAL A 124 -0.05 -6.58 -10.76
C VAL A 124 -0.34 -5.15 -10.31
N ARG A 125 -1.52 -4.64 -10.66
CA ARG A 125 -1.94 -3.29 -10.27
C ARG A 125 -2.06 -3.11 -8.76
N ALA A 126 -2.59 -4.10 -8.04
CA ALA A 126 -2.63 -4.08 -6.58
C ALA A 126 -1.21 -4.08 -5.96
N ASN A 127 -0.28 -4.86 -6.52
CA ASN A 127 1.12 -4.86 -6.09
C ASN A 127 1.81 -3.52 -6.35
N ILE A 128 1.54 -2.89 -7.49
CA ILE A 128 2.04 -1.55 -7.80
C ILE A 128 1.50 -0.53 -6.79
N VAL A 129 0.21 -0.58 -6.46
CA VAL A 129 -0.38 0.27 -5.39
C VAL A 129 0.38 0.10 -4.08
N PHE A 130 0.60 -1.15 -3.64
CA PHE A 130 1.33 -1.43 -2.40
C PHE A 130 2.75 -0.85 -2.42
N LEU A 131 3.50 -1.05 -3.52
CA LEU A 131 4.87 -0.55 -3.63
C LEU A 131 4.93 0.97 -3.71
N LEU A 132 4.02 1.61 -4.45
CA LEU A 132 3.91 3.08 -4.51
C LEU A 132 3.59 3.65 -3.13
N TYR A 133 2.63 3.09 -2.42
CA TYR A 133 2.31 3.49 -1.05
C TYR A 133 3.53 3.33 -0.13
N SER A 134 4.14 2.14 -0.12
CA SER A 134 5.28 1.84 0.76
C SER A 134 6.46 2.79 0.52
N PHE A 135 6.77 3.08 -0.75
CA PHE A 135 7.79 4.06 -1.11
C PHE A 135 7.42 5.47 -0.64
N LEU A 136 6.18 5.91 -0.91
CA LEU A 136 5.71 7.25 -0.55
C LEU A 136 5.80 7.48 0.95
N ILE A 137 5.36 6.52 1.74
CA ILE A 137 5.41 6.55 3.20
C ILE A 137 6.86 6.74 3.69
N SER A 138 7.79 5.91 3.22
CA SER A 138 9.20 6.00 3.59
C SER A 138 9.85 7.30 3.12
N TYR A 139 9.51 7.75 1.91
CA TYR A 139 10.00 9.00 1.34
C TYR A 139 9.52 10.22 2.14
N LEU A 140 8.22 10.30 2.44
CA LEU A 140 7.63 11.37 3.22
C LEU A 140 8.17 11.39 4.65
N GLY A 141 8.31 10.23 5.30
CA GLY A 141 8.95 10.11 6.60
C GLY A 141 10.39 10.66 6.59
N SER A 142 11.15 10.33 5.54
CA SER A 142 12.52 10.84 5.36
C SER A 142 12.55 12.36 5.18
N LEU A 143 11.69 12.93 4.34
CA LEU A 143 11.59 14.37 4.15
C LEU A 143 11.20 15.11 5.43
N ASN A 144 10.29 14.53 6.22
CA ASN A 144 9.85 15.10 7.49
C ASN A 144 10.99 15.14 8.50
N ASN A 145 11.73 14.03 8.63
CA ASN A 145 12.90 13.94 9.51
C ASN A 145 14.00 14.93 9.13
N LEU A 146 14.10 15.30 7.85
CA LEU A 146 15.04 16.31 7.35
C LEU A 146 14.48 17.74 7.40
N GLY A 147 13.23 17.95 7.80
CA GLY A 147 12.57 19.25 7.79
C GLY A 147 12.32 19.83 6.40
N LEU A 148 12.27 18.97 5.36
CA LEU A 148 12.13 19.36 3.96
C LEU A 148 10.68 19.31 3.45
N LEU A 149 9.75 18.84 4.26
CA LEU A 149 8.32 18.81 3.94
C LEU A 149 7.70 20.19 4.17
N GLN A 150 7.35 20.87 3.08
CA GLN A 150 6.72 22.19 3.13
C GLN A 150 5.27 22.10 3.65
N ASP A 151 4.81 23.12 4.37
CA ASP A 151 3.48 23.16 4.97
C ASP A 151 2.34 23.00 3.97
N ASP A 152 2.50 23.49 2.75
CA ASP A 152 1.46 23.38 1.72
C ASP A 152 1.36 21.97 1.15
N VAL A 153 2.49 21.26 1.02
CA VAL A 153 2.52 19.83 0.69
C VAL A 153 1.89 19.02 1.82
N LEU A 154 2.18 19.37 3.08
CA LEU A 154 1.57 18.75 4.25
C LEU A 154 0.05 18.96 4.32
N LYS A 155 -0.46 20.14 3.97
CA LYS A 155 -1.91 20.39 3.91
C LYS A 155 -2.57 19.54 2.83
N ILE A 156 -1.95 19.41 1.66
CA ILE A 156 -2.49 18.58 0.57
C ILE A 156 -2.54 17.12 1.00
N ILE A 157 -1.45 16.61 1.59
CA ILE A 157 -1.38 15.23 2.11
C ILE A 157 -2.40 14.99 3.24
N LYS A 158 -2.54 15.93 4.18
CA LYS A 158 -3.46 15.81 5.33
C LYS A 158 -4.93 15.83 4.93
N ASN A 159 -5.25 16.45 3.79
CA ASN A 159 -6.60 16.50 3.23
C ASN A 159 -6.88 15.36 2.26
N ASP A 160 -5.86 14.56 1.93
CA ASP A 160 -6.03 13.39 1.07
C ASP A 160 -6.50 12.21 1.91
N ASN A 161 -7.67 11.66 1.55
CA ASN A 161 -8.27 10.55 2.27
C ASN A 161 -7.34 9.33 2.33
N PHE A 162 -6.43 9.12 1.36
CA PHE A 162 -5.53 7.95 1.26
C PHE A 162 -4.44 7.93 2.32
N LEU A 163 -3.80 9.08 2.53
CA LEU A 163 -2.79 9.26 3.58
C LEU A 163 -3.41 9.80 4.88
N GLU A 164 -4.73 9.95 4.96
CA GLU A 164 -5.41 10.46 6.15
C GLU A 164 -5.16 9.58 7.39
N PHE A 165 -4.98 8.27 7.21
CA PHE A 165 -4.64 7.32 8.28
C PHE A 165 -3.21 7.45 8.81
N ASP A 166 -2.47 8.39 8.23
CA ASP A 166 -1.07 8.64 8.49
C ASP A 166 -0.83 10.06 9.03
N LYS A 167 -1.83 10.65 9.68
CA LYS A 167 -1.66 11.83 10.54
C LYS A 167 -0.48 11.69 11.54
N ILE A 168 0.00 10.46 11.78
CA ILE A 168 1.13 10.10 12.65
C ILE A 168 2.48 9.91 11.90
N LEU A 169 2.51 9.84 10.55
CA LEU A 169 3.76 9.68 9.76
C LEU A 169 4.80 10.75 10.05
N LEU A 170 4.35 11.94 10.43
CA LEU A 170 5.20 13.11 10.67
C LEU A 170 5.81 13.13 12.09
N GLY A 171 5.52 12.12 12.93
CA GLY A 171 6.00 12.06 14.31
C GLY A 171 6.99 10.95 14.60
N ASN A 172 6.80 9.74 14.07
CA ASN A 172 7.44 8.54 14.62
C ASN A 172 7.83 7.45 13.59
N PHE A 173 7.86 7.74 12.29
CA PHE A 173 8.17 6.70 11.31
C PHE A 173 9.67 6.36 11.32
N SER A 174 10.02 5.29 12.03
CA SER A 174 11.33 4.62 11.95
C SER A 174 11.33 3.77 10.68
N ALA A 175 11.67 4.35 9.54
CA ALA A 175 11.76 3.64 8.27
C ALA A 175 12.88 2.58 8.28
N ASN A 176 12.60 1.40 8.84
CA ASN A 176 13.39 0.18 8.69
C ASN A 176 12.72 -0.82 7.74
N PHE A 177 11.52 -0.51 7.25
CA PHE A 177 10.88 -1.24 6.17
C PHE A 177 11.79 -1.13 4.93
N ALA A 178 12.11 -2.26 4.30
CA ALA A 178 13.05 -2.47 3.18
C ALA A 178 13.57 -1.19 2.52
N SER A 179 14.90 -1.07 2.36
CA SER A 179 15.52 0.16 1.84
C SER A 179 14.74 0.70 0.63
N ASN A 180 14.51 2.01 0.56
CA ASN A 180 13.77 2.64 -0.56
C ASN A 180 14.26 2.16 -1.94
N GLN A 181 15.54 1.75 -2.03
CA GLN A 181 16.16 1.19 -3.22
C GLN A 181 15.65 -0.21 -3.60
N GLU A 182 15.41 -1.10 -2.64
CA GLU A 182 14.83 -2.43 -2.88
C GLU A 182 13.37 -2.33 -3.34
N GLN A 183 12.59 -1.44 -2.71
CA GLN A 183 11.21 -1.17 -3.12
C GLN A 183 11.13 -0.57 -4.52
N LEU A 184 12.01 0.40 -4.82
CA LEU A 184 12.15 0.97 -6.15
C LEU A 184 12.49 -0.12 -7.17
N SER A 185 13.45 -1.00 -6.87
CA SER A 185 13.81 -2.12 -7.75
C SER A 185 12.62 -3.04 -8.04
N ASN A 186 11.86 -3.42 -7.01
CA ASN A 186 10.67 -4.26 -7.16
C ASN A 186 9.59 -3.54 -7.99
N LEU A 187 9.42 -2.23 -7.78
CA LEU A 187 8.48 -1.41 -8.52
C LEU A 187 8.87 -1.32 -10.00
N SER A 188 10.12 -0.98 -10.29
CA SER A 188 10.67 -0.92 -11.66
C SER A 188 10.52 -2.25 -12.38
N HIS A 189 10.77 -3.37 -11.68
CA HIS A 189 10.56 -4.71 -12.23
C HIS A 189 9.11 -4.94 -12.63
N LEU A 190 8.14 -4.68 -11.75
CA LEU A 190 6.72 -4.86 -12.06
C LEU A 190 6.21 -3.92 -13.16
N LEU A 191 6.71 -2.70 -13.20
CA LEU A 191 6.36 -1.73 -14.24
C LEU A 191 6.95 -2.11 -15.61
N ALA A 192 8.06 -2.85 -15.63
CA ALA A 192 8.68 -3.36 -16.86
C ALA A 192 8.11 -4.70 -17.33
N SER A 193 7.66 -5.57 -16.42
CA SER A 193 7.29 -6.97 -16.70
C SER A 193 5.86 -7.16 -17.27
N ARG A 194 5.36 -6.20 -18.09
CA ARG A 194 4.02 -6.20 -18.72
C ARG A 194 3.50 -7.60 -19.03
N ASP A 195 2.26 -7.89 -18.63
CA ASP A 195 1.57 -9.19 -18.82
C ASP A 195 2.45 -10.44 -18.61
N GLN A 196 3.29 -10.45 -17.59
CA GLN A 196 3.51 -11.70 -16.88
C GLN A 196 2.32 -11.89 -15.96
N ASP A 197 1.70 -13.07 -16.00
CA ASP A 197 0.91 -13.61 -14.90
C ASP A 197 1.80 -13.67 -13.66
N THR A 198 2.08 -12.52 -13.06
CA THR A 198 2.34 -12.44 -11.64
C THR A 198 0.95 -12.59 -11.05
N GLN A 199 0.62 -13.85 -10.78
CA GLN A 199 -0.59 -14.33 -10.15
C GLN A 199 -1.12 -13.33 -9.10
N PRO A 200 -2.44 -13.21 -8.89
CA PRO A 200 -2.96 -12.65 -7.65
C PRO A 200 -2.43 -13.48 -6.50
N CYS A 201 -1.37 -12.99 -5.84
CA CYS A 201 -0.69 -13.65 -4.74
C CYS A 201 -0.12 -15.05 -5.10
N PHE A 202 1.22 -15.16 -5.12
CA PHE A 202 2.01 -16.40 -5.05
C PHE A 202 1.93 -17.43 -6.19
N SER A 203 3.12 -17.87 -6.61
CA SER A 203 3.39 -19.29 -6.82
C SER A 203 3.53 -19.97 -5.44
N LEU A 204 2.65 -20.90 -5.10
CA LEU A 204 2.89 -21.86 -4.01
C LEU A 204 3.63 -23.07 -4.60
N GLN A 205 4.95 -23.11 -4.39
CA GLN A 205 5.67 -24.27 -3.86
C GLN A 205 6.84 -23.75 -3.01
#